data_AF-A0A7W5LGN4-F1
#
_entry.id   AF-A0A7W5LGN4-F1
#
_cell.length_a   1.000
_cell.length_b   1.000
_cell.length_c   1.000
_cell.angle_alpha   90.00
_cell.angle_beta   90.00
_cell.angle_gamma   90.00
#
_symmetry.space_group_name_H-M   'P 1'
#
loop_
_entity.id
_entity.type
_entity.pdbx_description
1 polymer ?
#
loop_
_entity_poly.entity_id
_entity_poly.type
_entity_poly.pdbx_seq_one_letter_code
_entity_poly.pdbx_strand_id
1 'polypeptide(L)'
;MQRTYSIAFVILVVLFSAATGKAEPVRRYAMGNRQEVSGSHQEASRSYMLQTVGVQASCFPEKLRNILSHIAAETHREPIVTSGLRAHGRTGSLHRRCMAADIRVPGASYRAVIAAAVSAPDIGGIGTYCNGIVHVDLGSKRFWNYCSRGRRFFRPGSPLIASAEDAAGRLRFKLRRTIAKATPPIRKSTTKYTTITTSVSKAKVSVLVSSVELEAKSGSER
;
A
#
# COMPACT_ATOMS: atom_id res chain seq x y z
N MET A 1 65.11 45.63 45.80
CA MET A 1 64.41 45.94 44.53
C MET A 1 62.92 46.06 44.81
N GLN A 2 62.43 47.27 45.03
CA GLN A 2 61.01 47.56 45.29
C GLN A 2 60.39 48.02 43.96
N ARG A 3 59.35 47.32 43.49
CA ARG A 3 58.62 47.67 42.26
C ARG A 3 57.40 48.53 42.62
N THR A 4 57.50 49.81 42.29
CA THR A 4 56.40 50.78 42.28
C THR A 4 55.47 50.45 41.10
N TYR A 5 54.33 49.81 41.36
CA TYR A 5 53.28 49.69 40.35
C TYR A 5 52.41 50.94 40.39
N SER A 6 52.42 51.66 39.27
CA SER A 6 51.80 52.97 39.07
C SER A 6 50.28 52.89 39.17
N ILE A 7 49.73 53.69 40.08
CA ILE A 7 48.32 53.85 40.43
C ILE A 7 47.47 54.24 39.20
N ALA A 8 48.10 54.65 38.09
CA ALA A 8 47.48 54.96 36.81
C ALA A 8 46.80 53.75 36.13
N PHE A 9 47.23 52.50 36.40
CA PHE A 9 46.65 51.33 35.72
C PHE A 9 45.32 50.86 36.30
N VAL A 10 45.05 51.16 37.58
CA VAL A 10 43.79 50.75 38.24
C VAL A 10 42.64 51.68 37.85
N ILE A 11 42.93 52.95 37.55
CA ILE A 11 41.92 53.95 37.18
C ILE A 11 41.37 53.71 35.76
N LEU A 12 42.15 53.11 34.86
CA LEU A 12 41.71 52.82 33.48
C LEU A 12 40.63 51.71 33.43
N VAL A 13 40.63 50.77 34.38
CA VAL A 13 39.67 49.63 34.37
C VAL A 13 38.29 50.03 34.92
N VAL A 14 38.20 51.07 35.74
CA VAL A 14 36.93 51.47 36.39
C VAL A 14 36.09 52.42 35.51
N LEU A 15 36.67 53.06 34.49
CA LEU A 15 35.95 54.02 33.65
C LEU A 15 35.22 53.44 32.42
N PHE A 16 35.28 52.12 32.18
CA PHE A 16 34.57 51.50 31.04
C PHE A 16 33.18 50.92 31.38
N SER A 17 32.72 51.03 32.64
CA SER A 17 31.44 50.47 33.08
C SER A 17 30.41 51.55 33.42
N ALA A 18 30.13 52.48 32.50
CA ALA A 18 29.03 53.44 32.67
C ALA A 18 28.54 54.03 31.34
N ALA A 19 27.70 53.29 30.60
CA ALA A 19 26.75 53.77 29.58
C ALA A 19 26.12 52.54 28.90
N THR A 20 24.82 52.30 28.77
CA THR A 20 23.60 53.08 28.98
C THR A 20 22.47 52.04 29.12
N GLY A 21 21.59 52.20 30.10
CA GLY A 21 20.31 51.49 30.09
C GLY A 21 19.43 52.00 28.95
N LYS A 22 18.89 51.08 28.15
CA LYS A 22 17.66 51.28 27.40
C LYS A 22 16.69 50.18 27.81
N ALA A 23 15.57 50.60 28.37
CA ALA A 23 14.41 49.76 28.58
C ALA A 23 13.90 49.29 27.21
N GLU A 24 13.98 47.98 26.96
CA GLU A 24 13.36 47.38 25.79
C GLU A 24 11.86 47.16 26.07
N PRO A 25 10.95 47.51 25.14
CA PRO A 25 9.53 47.27 25.30
C PRO A 25 9.27 45.77 25.40
N VAL A 26 8.35 45.38 26.29
CA VAL A 26 7.78 44.03 26.32
C VAL A 26 7.10 43.79 24.97
N ARG A 27 7.86 43.20 24.03
CA ARG A 27 7.29 42.63 22.80
C ARG A 27 6.40 41.49 23.24
N ARG A 28 5.09 41.74 23.21
CA ARG A 28 4.09 40.69 23.07
C ARG A 28 4.53 39.86 21.87
N TYR A 29 5.06 38.66 22.11
CA TYR A 29 5.21 37.68 21.06
C TYR A 29 3.80 37.26 20.66
N ALA A 30 3.28 37.98 19.67
CA ALA A 30 2.13 37.59 18.90
C ALA A 30 2.43 36.19 18.33
N MET A 31 1.54 35.26 18.66
CA MET A 31 1.15 34.07 17.91
C MET A 31 1.95 33.87 16.60
N GLY A 32 3.15 33.31 16.74
CA GLY A 32 3.95 32.86 15.61
C GLY A 32 3.44 31.49 15.20
N ASN A 33 2.76 31.47 14.07
CA ASN A 33 2.24 30.30 13.39
C ASN A 33 3.20 29.11 13.55
N ARG A 34 2.76 28.04 14.24
CA ARG A 34 3.44 26.75 14.17
C ARG A 34 3.47 26.41 12.69
N GLN A 35 4.64 26.55 12.07
CA GLN A 35 4.88 25.98 10.76
C GLN A 35 4.66 24.48 10.90
N GLU A 36 3.44 24.09 10.60
CA GLU A 36 3.06 22.84 10.00
C GLU A 36 4.19 22.48 9.05
N VAL A 37 5.02 21.53 9.46
CA VAL A 37 6.10 21.00 8.64
C VAL A 37 5.40 20.33 7.47
N SER A 38 5.28 21.09 6.38
CA SER A 38 4.76 20.64 5.09
C SER A 38 5.72 19.60 4.53
N GLY A 39 5.59 18.37 5.03
CA GLY A 39 6.30 17.19 4.56
C GLY A 39 5.74 16.65 3.24
N SER A 40 5.45 17.51 2.26
CA SER A 40 4.70 17.16 1.04
C SER A 40 5.49 17.31 -0.26
N HIS A 41 6.77 17.72 -0.23
CA HIS A 41 7.53 17.96 -1.48
C HIS A 41 8.49 16.83 -1.90
N GLN A 42 8.66 15.77 -1.11
CA GLN A 42 9.30 14.53 -1.58
C GLN A 42 8.32 13.39 -1.91
N GLU A 43 7.06 13.51 -1.50
CA GLU A 43 6.01 12.51 -1.78
C GLU A 43 5.68 12.45 -3.27
N ALA A 44 5.63 13.60 -3.94
CA ALA A 44 5.11 13.76 -5.31
C ALA A 44 5.97 13.14 -6.44
N SER A 45 7.14 12.54 -6.13
CA SER A 45 8.04 11.93 -7.13
C SER A 45 8.28 10.43 -6.90
N ARG A 46 7.63 9.81 -5.91
CA ARG A 46 7.79 8.38 -5.66
C ARG A 46 6.68 7.63 -6.41
N SER A 47 7.04 6.56 -7.12
CA SER A 47 6.06 5.67 -7.77
C SER A 47 5.35 4.75 -6.77
N TYR A 48 5.29 5.12 -5.50
CA TYR A 48 4.70 4.36 -4.41
C TYR A 48 4.36 5.27 -3.22
N MET A 49 3.31 4.91 -2.49
CA MET A 49 2.91 5.54 -1.23
C MET A 49 3.38 4.72 -0.03
N LEU A 50 3.47 5.36 1.14
CA LEU A 50 3.69 4.67 2.40
C LEU A 50 2.37 4.39 3.11
N GLN A 51 2.21 3.20 3.70
CA GLN A 51 0.99 2.87 4.45
C GLN A 51 0.85 3.76 5.70
N THR A 52 1.97 4.07 6.36
CA THR A 52 2.02 4.95 7.54
C THR A 52 3.34 5.70 7.56
N VAL A 53 3.40 6.79 8.34
CA VAL A 53 4.64 7.58 8.55
C VAL A 53 5.77 6.78 9.20
N GLY A 54 5.45 5.67 9.88
CA GLY A 54 6.44 4.81 10.53
C GLY A 54 7.14 3.84 9.56
N VAL A 55 6.65 3.72 8.32
CA VAL A 55 7.28 2.86 7.31
C VAL A 55 8.55 3.53 6.80
N GLN A 56 9.71 2.95 7.14
CA GLN A 56 11.00 3.45 6.69
C GLN A 56 11.34 2.94 5.29
N ALA A 57 11.23 3.81 4.28
CA ALA A 57 11.50 3.47 2.87
C ALA A 57 12.50 4.43 2.19
N SER A 58 12.99 5.45 2.90
CA SER A 58 13.91 6.46 2.35
C SER A 58 15.25 5.86 1.89
N CYS A 59 15.67 4.74 2.49
CA CYS A 59 16.91 4.04 2.17
C CYS A 59 16.78 3.02 1.03
N PHE A 60 15.62 2.90 0.37
CA PHE A 60 15.46 1.93 -0.72
C PHE A 60 16.47 2.21 -1.83
N PRO A 61 17.29 1.23 -2.26
CA PRO A 61 18.18 1.40 -3.39
C PRO A 61 17.41 1.73 -4.68
N GLU A 62 18.08 2.37 -5.63
CA GLU A 62 17.49 2.73 -6.93
C GLU A 62 16.85 1.54 -7.63
N LYS A 63 17.53 0.39 -7.67
CA LYS A 63 16.98 -0.84 -8.25
C LYS A 63 15.64 -1.25 -7.64
N LEU A 64 15.48 -1.14 -6.31
CA LEU A 64 14.22 -1.46 -5.65
C LEU A 64 13.13 -0.44 -5.98
N ARG A 65 13.49 0.85 -6.05
CA ARG A 65 12.56 1.91 -6.48
C ARG A 65 12.11 1.70 -7.93
N ASN A 66 13.00 1.25 -8.81
CA ASN A 66 12.70 0.94 -10.20
C ASN A 66 11.75 -0.26 -10.31
N ILE A 67 11.91 -1.30 -9.47
CA ILE A 67 10.94 -2.40 -9.37
C ILE A 67 9.56 -1.88 -8.95
N LEU A 68 9.47 -1.02 -7.94
CA LEU A 68 8.20 -0.45 -7.49
C LEU A 68 7.56 0.42 -8.58
N SER A 69 8.36 1.21 -9.29
CA SER A 69 7.91 2.02 -10.43
C SER A 69 7.43 1.16 -11.59
N HIS A 70 8.11 0.06 -11.88
CA HIS A 70 7.69 -0.90 -12.91
C HIS A 70 6.35 -1.53 -12.55
N ILE A 71 6.17 -1.95 -11.29
CA ILE A 71 4.88 -2.48 -10.82
C ILE A 71 3.77 -1.42 -10.95
N ALA A 72 4.07 -0.17 -10.62
CA ALA A 72 3.10 0.92 -10.76
C ALA A 72 2.68 1.13 -12.21
N ALA A 73 3.64 1.09 -13.15
CA ALA A 73 3.40 1.24 -14.57
C ALA A 73 2.57 0.08 -15.14
N GLU A 74 2.97 -1.16 -14.88
CA GLU A 74 2.31 -2.37 -15.40
C GLU A 74 0.90 -2.58 -14.83
N THR A 75 0.67 -2.17 -13.58
CA THR A 75 -0.64 -2.32 -12.95
C THR A 75 -1.53 -1.09 -13.12
N HIS A 76 -0.99 0.03 -13.60
CA HIS A 76 -1.63 1.36 -13.62
C HIS A 76 -2.18 1.79 -12.25
N ARG A 77 -1.56 1.32 -11.17
CA ARG A 77 -1.97 1.54 -9.79
C ARG A 77 -0.74 1.76 -8.93
N GLU A 78 -0.84 2.69 -8.01
CA GLU A 78 0.28 3.01 -7.13
C GLU A 78 0.42 1.95 -6.01
N PRO A 79 1.60 1.32 -5.86
CA PRO A 79 1.87 0.44 -4.73
C PRO A 79 1.90 1.20 -3.41
N ILE A 80 1.27 0.64 -2.39
CA ILE A 80 1.38 1.05 -1.00
C ILE A 80 2.42 0.16 -0.31
N VAL A 81 3.51 0.76 0.14
CA VAL A 81 4.54 0.10 0.94
C VAL A 81 4.08 -0.02 2.38
N THR A 82 3.88 -1.26 2.81
CA THR A 82 3.40 -1.64 4.14
C THR A 82 4.57 -1.98 5.09
N SER A 83 5.74 -2.29 4.54
CA SER A 83 6.99 -2.48 5.27
C SER A 83 8.20 -2.19 4.40
N GLY A 84 9.17 -1.47 4.95
CA GLY A 84 10.49 -1.23 4.36
C GLY A 84 11.61 -1.71 5.30
N LEU A 85 12.52 -0.83 5.71
CA LEU A 85 13.61 -1.16 6.63
C LEU A 85 13.08 -1.71 7.96
N ARG A 86 13.66 -2.83 8.42
CA ARG A 86 13.42 -3.40 9.75
C ARG A 86 14.74 -3.78 10.41
N ALA A 87 15.28 -2.89 11.25
CA ALA A 87 16.56 -3.09 11.93
C ALA A 87 16.61 -4.40 12.74
N HIS A 88 15.53 -4.72 13.45
CA HIS A 88 15.39 -5.91 14.29
C HIS A 88 14.65 -7.08 13.61
N GLY A 89 14.70 -7.16 12.28
CA GLY A 89 14.10 -8.27 11.54
C GLY A 89 14.84 -9.60 11.73
N ARG A 90 14.24 -10.69 11.25
CA ARG A 90 14.85 -12.03 11.24
C ARG A 90 16.25 -12.01 10.59
N THR A 91 17.18 -12.78 11.13
CA THR A 91 18.51 -12.98 10.54
C THR A 91 18.41 -13.42 9.07
N GLY A 92 19.17 -12.76 8.21
CA GLY A 92 19.15 -12.98 6.76
C GLY A 92 18.02 -12.25 6.01
N SER A 93 17.09 -11.57 6.69
CA SER A 93 16.05 -10.78 6.02
C SER A 93 16.65 -9.57 5.28
N LEU A 94 16.22 -9.37 4.03
CA LEU A 94 16.64 -8.22 3.24
C LEU A 94 16.00 -6.91 3.69
N HIS A 95 14.92 -6.95 4.47
CA HIS A 95 14.39 -5.77 5.17
C HIS A 95 15.42 -5.16 6.12
N ARG A 96 16.34 -5.94 6.70
CA ARG A 96 17.39 -5.40 7.58
C ARG A 96 18.39 -4.51 6.84
N ARG A 97 18.47 -4.64 5.52
CA ARG A 97 19.40 -3.91 4.64
C ARG A 97 18.69 -2.94 3.69
N CYS A 98 17.41 -2.66 3.94
CA CYS A 98 16.58 -1.82 3.08
C CYS A 98 16.47 -2.31 1.62
N MET A 99 16.73 -3.60 1.37
CA MET A 99 16.73 -4.22 0.04
C MET A 99 15.44 -5.03 -0.22
N ALA A 100 14.40 -4.81 0.57
CA ALA A 100 13.11 -5.45 0.41
C ALA A 100 11.96 -4.52 0.79
N ALA A 101 10.82 -4.72 0.14
CA ALA A 101 9.57 -4.02 0.41
C ALA A 101 8.40 -5.01 0.47
N ASP A 102 7.52 -4.83 1.45
CA ASP A 102 6.22 -5.50 1.49
C ASP A 102 5.17 -4.52 0.99
N ILE A 103 4.45 -4.86 -0.08
CA ILE A 103 3.53 -3.96 -0.76
C ILE A 103 2.11 -4.52 -0.87
N ARG A 104 1.16 -3.60 -1.05
CA ARG A 104 -0.18 -3.84 -1.56
C ARG A 104 -0.45 -2.91 -2.73
N VAL A 105 -1.25 -3.34 -3.69
CA VAL A 105 -1.64 -2.49 -4.84
C VAL A 105 -3.17 -2.47 -4.92
N PRO A 106 -3.84 -1.51 -4.25
CA PRO A 106 -5.28 -1.40 -4.28
C PRO A 106 -5.81 -1.24 -5.72
N GLY A 107 -6.89 -1.94 -6.04
CA GLY A 107 -7.48 -1.91 -7.38
C GLY A 107 -6.76 -2.77 -8.43
N ALA A 108 -5.64 -3.42 -8.08
CA ALA A 108 -5.02 -4.44 -8.92
C ALA A 108 -5.32 -5.84 -8.38
N SER A 109 -5.57 -6.80 -9.28
CA SER A 109 -5.69 -8.19 -8.86
C SER A 109 -4.35 -8.71 -8.36
N TYR A 110 -4.38 -9.57 -7.35
CA TYR A 110 -3.19 -10.19 -6.79
C TYR A 110 -2.31 -10.88 -7.85
N ARG A 111 -2.93 -11.51 -8.87
CA ARG A 111 -2.21 -12.12 -9.99
C ARG A 111 -1.49 -11.09 -10.86
N ALA A 112 -2.14 -9.95 -11.12
CA ALA A 112 -1.54 -8.86 -11.90
C ALA A 112 -0.31 -8.27 -11.17
N VAL A 113 -0.39 -8.08 -9.85
CA VAL A 113 0.76 -7.60 -9.06
C VAL A 113 1.95 -8.56 -9.15
N ILE A 114 1.70 -9.88 -9.05
CA ILE A 114 2.77 -10.87 -9.20
C ILE A 114 3.34 -10.87 -10.62
N ALA A 115 2.48 -10.82 -11.64
CA ALA A 115 2.93 -10.78 -13.04
C ALA A 115 3.82 -9.56 -13.30
N ALA A 116 3.41 -8.38 -12.82
CA ALA A 116 4.18 -7.14 -12.89
C ALA A 116 5.52 -7.23 -12.13
N ALA A 117 5.51 -7.81 -10.93
CA ALA A 117 6.75 -8.00 -10.17
C ALA A 117 7.72 -8.98 -10.87
N VAL A 118 7.20 -10.03 -11.51
CA VAL A 118 8.01 -11.01 -12.26
C VAL A 118 8.63 -10.39 -13.52
N SER A 119 7.93 -9.46 -14.18
CA SER A 119 8.45 -8.76 -15.36
C SER A 119 9.42 -7.62 -15.03
N ALA A 120 9.54 -7.23 -13.75
CA ALA A 120 10.40 -6.13 -13.34
C ALA A 120 11.90 -6.45 -13.52
N PRO A 121 12.70 -5.49 -14.00
CA PRO A 121 14.15 -5.64 -14.07
C PRO A 121 14.75 -5.73 -12.66
N ASP A 122 15.88 -6.44 -12.53
CA ASP A 122 16.60 -6.64 -11.26
C ASP A 122 15.80 -7.33 -10.13
N ILE A 123 14.59 -7.85 -10.39
CA ILE A 123 13.81 -8.56 -9.37
C ILE A 123 14.57 -9.80 -8.87
N GLY A 124 14.72 -9.86 -7.55
CA GLY A 124 15.27 -11.00 -6.84
C GLY A 124 14.14 -11.89 -6.34
N GLY A 125 13.82 -11.77 -5.05
CA GLY A 125 12.78 -12.56 -4.42
C GLY A 125 11.38 -11.99 -4.57
N ILE A 126 10.41 -12.86 -4.82
CA ILE A 126 8.97 -12.56 -4.76
C ILE A 126 8.33 -13.50 -3.74
N GLY A 127 7.73 -12.91 -2.71
CA GLY A 127 7.06 -13.63 -1.65
C GLY A 127 5.60 -13.21 -1.54
N THR A 128 4.76 -14.11 -1.03
CA THR A 128 3.35 -13.78 -0.85
C THR A 128 2.77 -14.26 0.48
N TYR A 129 1.86 -13.47 1.04
CA TYR A 129 1.25 -13.71 2.36
C TYR A 129 -0.28 -13.79 2.29
N CYS A 130 -0.89 -14.46 3.28
CA CYS A 130 -2.34 -14.72 3.34
C CYS A 130 -3.19 -13.44 3.35
N ASN A 131 -2.62 -12.36 3.85
CA ASN A 131 -3.28 -11.05 4.03
C ASN A 131 -3.14 -10.14 2.79
N GLY A 132 -2.78 -10.72 1.64
CA GLY A 132 -2.68 -10.00 0.36
C GLY A 132 -1.41 -9.16 0.20
N ILE A 133 -0.45 -9.25 1.12
CA ILE A 133 0.85 -8.61 0.97
C ILE A 133 1.70 -9.39 -0.03
N VAL A 134 2.35 -8.65 -0.93
CA VAL A 134 3.39 -9.15 -1.82
C VAL A 134 4.74 -8.60 -1.35
N HIS A 135 5.71 -9.48 -1.15
CA HIS A 135 7.08 -9.16 -0.85
C HIS A 135 7.90 -9.10 -2.13
N VAL A 136 8.72 -8.07 -2.29
CA VAL A 136 9.68 -7.92 -3.38
C VAL A 136 11.05 -7.54 -2.83
N ASP A 137 12.12 -8.11 -3.37
CA ASP A 137 13.49 -7.86 -2.89
C ASP A 137 14.57 -8.00 -3.97
N LEU A 138 15.77 -7.50 -3.69
CA LEU A 138 16.94 -7.50 -4.59
C LEU A 138 17.89 -8.70 -4.40
N GLY A 139 17.48 -9.74 -3.67
CA GLY A 139 18.34 -10.90 -3.42
C GLY A 139 18.43 -11.87 -4.60
N SER A 140 18.79 -13.12 -4.32
CA SER A 140 18.74 -14.18 -5.33
C SER A 140 17.31 -14.42 -5.82
N LYS A 141 17.16 -14.79 -7.10
CA LYS A 141 15.86 -15.13 -7.69
C LYS A 141 15.22 -16.28 -6.93
N ARG A 142 14.06 -16.03 -6.34
CA ARG A 142 13.32 -17.02 -5.58
C ARG A 142 11.84 -16.63 -5.51
N PHE A 143 11.00 -17.65 -5.49
CA PHE A 143 9.56 -17.47 -5.38
C PHE A 143 9.04 -18.29 -4.21
N TRP A 144 8.27 -17.70 -3.30
CA TRP A 144 7.64 -18.43 -2.20
C TRP A 144 6.25 -17.92 -1.89
N ASN A 145 5.45 -18.80 -1.30
CA ASN A 145 4.09 -18.49 -0.88
C ASN A 145 3.85 -19.02 0.53
N TYR A 146 3.57 -18.11 1.47
CA TYR A 146 3.23 -18.43 2.87
C TYR A 146 1.73 -18.69 3.08
N CYS A 147 0.90 -18.66 2.02
CA CYS A 147 -0.52 -19.03 2.06
C CYS A 147 -0.79 -20.54 2.06
N SER A 148 0.25 -21.37 2.17
CA SER A 148 0.20 -22.81 1.95
C SER A 148 -0.39 -23.57 3.15
N ARG A 149 -1.71 -23.46 3.31
CA ARG A 149 -2.57 -24.58 3.70
C ARG A 149 -3.66 -24.75 2.65
N GLY A 150 -3.35 -25.43 1.55
CA GLY A 150 -4.38 -26.10 0.74
C GLY A 150 -4.76 -25.57 -0.65
N ARG A 151 -4.04 -24.65 -1.30
CA ARG A 151 -4.31 -24.33 -2.73
C ARG A 151 -3.03 -24.28 -3.56
N ARG A 152 -3.07 -24.95 -4.74
CA ARG A 152 -2.02 -24.89 -5.77
C ARG A 152 -1.80 -23.43 -6.15
N PHE A 153 -0.71 -22.88 -5.65
CA PHE A 153 -0.29 -21.53 -5.94
C PHE A 153 0.23 -21.47 -7.38
N PHE A 154 -0.15 -20.43 -8.12
CA PHE A 154 0.36 -20.17 -9.47
C PHE A 154 1.86 -19.86 -9.38
N ARG A 155 2.72 -20.83 -9.73
CA ARG A 155 4.15 -20.55 -9.88
C ARG A 155 4.30 -19.75 -11.18
N PRO A 156 4.77 -18.49 -11.15
CA PRO A 156 5.10 -17.80 -12.40
C PRO A 156 6.13 -18.64 -13.17
N GLY A 157 5.81 -18.97 -14.42
CA GLY A 157 6.56 -19.92 -15.26
C GLY A 157 6.03 -21.35 -15.29
N SER A 158 4.99 -21.70 -14.54
CA SER A 158 4.20 -22.91 -14.85
C SER A 158 3.30 -22.62 -16.05
N PRO A 159 3.31 -23.47 -17.10
CA PRO A 159 2.43 -23.29 -18.24
C PRO A 159 0.99 -23.57 -17.80
N LEU A 160 0.30 -22.54 -17.30
CA LEU A 160 -1.15 -22.53 -17.29
C LEU A 160 -1.58 -21.93 -18.61
N ILE A 161 -1.91 -22.81 -19.56
CA ILE A 161 -2.79 -22.59 -20.71
C ILE A 161 -2.99 -21.09 -21.00
N ALA A 162 -1.99 -20.47 -21.63
CA ALA A 162 -2.22 -19.28 -22.41
C ALA A 162 -2.98 -19.76 -23.64
N SER A 163 -4.30 -19.80 -23.56
CA SER A 163 -5.14 -19.82 -24.75
C SER A 163 -5.04 -18.43 -25.33
N ALA A 164 -3.93 -18.16 -26.02
CA ALA A 164 -3.85 -17.07 -26.96
C ALA A 164 -4.85 -17.41 -28.08
N GLU A 165 -5.73 -16.47 -28.34
CA GLU A 165 -6.75 -16.56 -29.36
C GLU A 165 -6.14 -16.83 -30.73
N ASP A 166 -6.84 -17.67 -31.48
CA ASP A 166 -6.57 -18.08 -32.84
C ASP A 166 -6.34 -16.86 -33.76
N ALA A 167 -5.09 -16.67 -34.20
CA ALA A 167 -4.74 -15.84 -35.34
C ALA A 167 -4.25 -16.74 -36.50
N ALA A 168 -5.11 -17.64 -36.98
CA ALA A 168 -5.13 -18.18 -38.35
C ALA A 168 -6.15 -19.33 -38.43
N GLY A 169 -7.27 -19.09 -39.09
CA GLY A 169 -8.38 -20.01 -39.19
C GLY A 169 -8.03 -21.42 -39.71
N ARG A 170 -8.57 -22.43 -39.03
CA ARG A 170 -9.16 -23.60 -39.68
C ARG A 170 -10.13 -24.29 -38.71
N LEU A 171 -11.41 -24.14 -38.99
CA LEU A 171 -12.51 -24.83 -38.33
C LEU A 171 -12.26 -26.35 -38.37
N ARG A 172 -12.08 -26.98 -37.20
CA ARG A 172 -12.27 -28.42 -37.03
C ARG A 172 -13.06 -28.65 -35.75
N PHE A 173 -14.39 -28.61 -35.86
CA PHE A 173 -15.28 -29.13 -34.83
C PHE A 173 -15.05 -30.65 -34.71
N LYS A 174 -14.14 -31.07 -33.82
CA LYS A 174 -14.20 -32.42 -33.25
C LYS A 174 -15.36 -32.41 -32.26
N LEU A 175 -16.51 -32.91 -32.70
CA LEU A 175 -17.63 -33.24 -31.83
C LEU A 175 -17.16 -34.32 -30.83
N ARG A 176 -16.55 -33.91 -29.72
CA ARG A 176 -16.37 -34.79 -28.56
C ARG A 176 -17.74 -34.85 -27.88
N ARG A 177 -18.39 -36.01 -27.95
CA ARG A 177 -19.50 -36.36 -27.06
C ARG A 177 -19.02 -36.24 -25.61
N THR A 178 -19.27 -35.11 -24.98
CA THR A 178 -19.23 -34.99 -23.53
C THR A 178 -20.55 -35.54 -23.01
N ILE A 179 -20.49 -36.71 -22.39
CA ILE A 179 -21.58 -37.25 -21.58
C ILE A 179 -21.89 -36.19 -20.51
N ALA A 180 -23.11 -35.66 -20.52
CA ALA A 180 -23.58 -34.72 -19.51
C ALA A 180 -23.50 -35.40 -18.13
N LYS A 181 -22.61 -34.90 -17.28
CA LYS A 181 -22.57 -35.29 -15.87
C LYS A 181 -23.81 -34.69 -15.20
N ALA A 182 -24.65 -35.56 -14.63
CA ALA A 182 -25.90 -35.18 -13.98
C ALA A 182 -25.71 -33.99 -13.03
N THR A 183 -26.52 -32.96 -13.25
CA THR A 183 -26.61 -31.78 -12.39
C THR A 183 -27.03 -32.22 -10.98
N PRO A 184 -26.29 -31.87 -9.92
CA PRO A 184 -26.74 -32.14 -8.56
C PRO A 184 -28.04 -31.38 -8.26
N PRO A 185 -28.97 -31.93 -7.45
CA PRO A 185 -30.23 -31.28 -7.16
C PRO A 185 -30.01 -29.93 -6.46
N ILE A 186 -30.59 -28.89 -7.04
CA ILE A 186 -30.61 -27.53 -6.50
C ILE A 186 -31.35 -27.60 -5.16
N ARG A 187 -30.63 -27.39 -4.04
CA ARG A 187 -31.25 -27.18 -2.73
C ARG A 187 -32.13 -25.94 -2.79
N LYS A 188 -33.43 -26.10 -2.55
CA LYS A 188 -34.36 -24.97 -2.36
C LYS A 188 -33.87 -24.16 -1.14
N SER A 189 -33.47 -22.92 -1.38
CA SER A 189 -33.19 -21.93 -0.35
C SER A 189 -34.32 -20.92 -0.38
N THR A 190 -35.15 -20.92 0.66
CA THR A 190 -36.11 -19.84 0.90
C THR A 190 -35.31 -18.62 1.35
N THR A 191 -35.15 -17.64 0.46
CA THR A 191 -34.51 -16.37 0.80
C THR A 191 -35.59 -15.37 1.14
N LYS A 192 -35.69 -14.98 2.41
CA LYS A 192 -36.56 -13.89 2.85
C LYS A 192 -35.90 -12.56 2.46
N TYR A 193 -36.53 -11.81 1.55
CA TYR A 193 -36.08 -10.47 1.19
C TYR A 193 -36.95 -9.44 1.90
N THR A 194 -36.33 -8.55 2.67
CA THR A 194 -37.02 -7.38 3.25
C THR A 194 -36.88 -6.23 2.27
N THR A 195 -37.98 -5.76 1.71
CA THR A 195 -37.96 -4.60 0.80
C THR A 195 -38.31 -3.36 1.60
N ILE A 196 -37.38 -2.38 1.65
CA ILE A 196 -37.60 -1.09 2.30
C ILE A 196 -37.99 -0.10 1.21
N THR A 197 -39.28 0.28 1.15
CA THR A 197 -39.75 1.37 0.30
C THR A 197 -39.78 2.65 1.13
N THR A 198 -39.01 3.65 0.70
CA THR A 198 -39.05 4.99 1.28
C THR A 198 -39.88 5.88 0.38
N SER A 199 -41.02 6.35 0.87
CA SER A 199 -41.79 7.39 0.20
C SER A 199 -41.50 8.73 0.87
N VAL A 200 -41.03 9.69 0.08
CA VAL A 200 -40.76 11.05 0.56
C VAL A 200 -41.96 11.91 0.17
N SER A 201 -42.74 12.33 1.18
CA SER A 201 -43.68 13.43 1.03
C SER A 201 -43.15 14.65 1.79
N LYS A 202 -43.46 15.84 1.29
CA LYS A 202 -42.81 17.13 1.59
C LYS A 202 -42.84 17.62 3.05
N ALA A 203 -43.27 16.80 4.02
CA ALA A 203 -43.24 17.17 5.44
C ALA A 203 -43.06 16.01 6.44
N LYS A 204 -42.85 14.74 6.03
CA LYS A 204 -42.54 13.66 6.98
C LYS A 204 -41.98 12.42 6.27
N VAL A 205 -40.88 11.87 6.77
CA VAL A 205 -40.35 10.57 6.35
C VAL A 205 -40.99 9.50 7.23
N SER A 206 -41.79 8.62 6.65
CA SER A 206 -42.31 7.41 7.31
C SER A 206 -41.74 6.18 6.60
N VAL A 207 -41.02 5.34 7.35
CA VAL A 207 -40.51 4.06 6.85
C VAL A 207 -41.55 2.98 7.14
N LEU A 208 -42.11 2.38 6.10
CA LEU A 208 -42.98 1.21 6.23
C LEU A 208 -42.17 -0.02 5.80
N VAL A 209 -42.08 -1.00 6.70
CA VAL A 209 -41.43 -2.29 6.43
C VAL A 209 -42.54 -3.31 6.18
N SER A 210 -42.54 -3.93 5.01
CA SER A 210 -43.45 -5.03 4.68
C SER A 210 -42.66 -6.24 4.20
N SER A 211 -42.99 -7.41 4.74
CA SER A 211 -42.40 -8.70 4.37
C SER A 211 -43.31 -9.37 3.35
N VAL A 212 -42.79 -9.64 2.16
CA VAL A 212 -43.53 -10.33 1.09
C VAL A 212 -42.89 -11.70 0.88
N GLU A 213 -43.66 -12.76 1.08
CA GLU A 213 -43.25 -14.14 0.77
C GLU A 213 -43.63 -14.42 -0.68
N LEU A 214 -42.64 -14.51 -1.58
CA LEU A 214 -42.88 -14.88 -2.97
C LEU A 214 -42.76 -16.40 -3.13
N GLU A 215 -43.89 -17.07 -3.31
CA GLU A 215 -43.93 -18.47 -3.75
C GLU A 215 -43.68 -18.55 -5.26
N ALA A 216 -42.55 -19.14 -5.65
CA ALA A 216 -42.25 -19.41 -7.05
C ALA A 216 -43.14 -20.57 -7.57
N LYS A 217 -44.07 -20.26 -8.47
CA LYS A 217 -44.97 -21.23 -9.10
C LYS A 217 -44.19 -22.06 -10.13
N SER A 218 -44.03 -23.36 -9.87
CA SER A 218 -43.38 -24.29 -10.80
C SER A 218 -44.33 -24.69 -11.93
N GLY A 219 -44.02 -24.29 -13.16
CA GLY A 219 -44.63 -24.83 -14.37
C GLY A 219 -44.12 -26.23 -14.64
N SER A 220 -45.05 -27.19 -14.72
CA SER A 220 -44.84 -28.57 -15.17
C SER A 220 -45.42 -28.67 -16.57
N GLU A 221 -44.58 -28.87 -17.58
CA GLU A 221 -45.01 -29.31 -18.91
C GLU A 221 -44.10 -30.43 -19.41
N ARG A 222 -44.73 -31.29 -20.20
CA ARG A 222 -44.47 -32.72 -20.45
C ARG A 222 -43.24 -33.02 -21.30
#